data_AF-A0A961WZ97-F1
#
_entry.id   AF-A0A961WZ97-F1
#
_cell.length_a   1.000
_cell.length_b   1.000
_cell.length_c   1.000
_cell.angle_alpha   90.00
_cell.angle_beta   90.00
_cell.angle_gamma   90.00
#
_symmetry.space_group_name_H-M   'P 1'
#
loop_
_entity.id
_entity.type
_entity.pdbx_description
1 polymer ?
#
loop_
_entity_poly.entity_id
_entity_poly.type
_entity_poly.pdbx_seq_one_letter_code
_entity_poly.pdbx_strand_id
1 'polypeptide(L)'
;MSDVVAAIPRDRRSIDRCIYCGATDGQLTDEHIIPEALGGTARLVRASCKDCQTKTARAESVLGPLMEPLRRLAGIEGKKKRKSTVRLKGIDPAGRHYSQDVSPDEIGLLAVFPQLGEPPRLLTKRNRTETFDIDFIPLFNPSKLGRKHSVGSFMNIGPLPFARMIAKICHAQAHASLGNTFESFLTPLIRESDDYWPDFVGSSIEPLPIGEGSPFVSVSIYRMSGRHQGLLLGRVCLFQDLGGPTYDVALGRELGSQIQSLQGQSVED
;
A
#
# COMPACT_ATOMS: atom_id res chain seq x y z
N MET A 1 14.44 -10.54 12.09
CA MET A 1 14.46 -9.74 10.86
C MET A 1 15.85 -9.16 10.70
N SER A 2 16.42 -9.26 9.50
CA SER A 2 17.70 -8.65 9.12
C SER A 2 17.51 -7.23 8.60
N ASP A 3 18.63 -6.52 8.47
CA ASP A 3 18.79 -5.08 8.28
C ASP A 3 17.77 -4.38 7.37
N VAL A 4 17.26 -3.24 7.84
CA VAL A 4 16.51 -2.28 7.02
C VAL A 4 17.45 -1.75 5.96
N VAL A 5 17.09 -1.96 4.69
CA VAL A 5 17.98 -1.63 3.57
C VAL A 5 17.88 -0.15 3.21
N ALA A 6 16.73 0.51 3.40
CA ALA A 6 16.57 1.94 3.19
C ALA A 6 15.20 2.49 3.66
N ALA A 7 15.18 3.77 4.02
CA ALA A 7 13.98 4.60 4.15
C ALA A 7 13.71 5.39 2.85
N ILE A 8 12.56 6.06 2.74
CA ILE A 8 12.17 6.86 1.57
C ILE A 8 13.23 7.93 1.29
N PRO A 9 13.84 7.96 0.09
CA PRO A 9 14.87 8.96 -0.22
C PRO A 9 14.26 10.37 -0.31
N ARG A 10 15.02 11.36 0.18
CA ARG A 10 14.64 12.78 0.13
C ARG A 10 14.87 13.42 -1.24
N ASP A 11 15.76 12.84 -2.05
CA ASP A 11 16.16 13.39 -3.35
C ASP A 11 15.47 12.71 -4.54
N ARG A 12 15.35 13.46 -5.64
CA ARG A 12 14.83 12.94 -6.92
C ARG A 12 15.89 12.04 -7.56
N ARG A 13 15.58 10.76 -7.72
CA ARG A 13 16.44 9.79 -8.42
C ARG A 13 15.98 9.62 -9.87
N SER A 14 16.85 9.89 -10.84
CA SER A 14 16.59 9.51 -12.24
C SER A 14 16.80 8.01 -12.41
N ILE A 15 15.88 7.35 -13.11
CA ILE A 15 15.95 5.92 -13.39
C ILE A 15 16.26 5.64 -14.87
N ASP A 16 15.78 6.51 -15.77
CA ASP A 16 16.00 6.44 -17.23
C ASP A 16 15.54 5.13 -17.89
N ARG A 17 14.55 4.48 -17.25
CA ARG A 17 13.84 3.30 -17.76
C ARG A 17 12.53 3.13 -17.01
N CYS A 18 11.56 2.46 -17.62
CA CYS A 18 10.34 2.09 -16.95
C CYS A 18 10.62 1.01 -15.89
N ILE A 19 10.34 1.29 -14.62
CA ILE A 19 10.55 0.36 -13.51
C ILE A 19 9.63 -0.87 -13.57
N TYR A 20 8.55 -0.82 -14.35
CA TYR A 20 7.56 -1.89 -14.44
C TYR A 20 7.79 -2.82 -15.64
N CYS A 21 8.10 -2.25 -16.80
CA CYS A 21 8.26 -3.03 -18.04
C CYS A 21 9.69 -3.07 -18.59
N GLY A 22 10.60 -2.26 -18.04
CA GLY A 22 11.98 -2.19 -18.48
C GLY A 22 12.22 -1.31 -19.71
N ALA A 23 11.17 -0.81 -20.38
CA ALA A 23 11.29 0.03 -21.57
C ALA A 23 12.17 1.25 -21.33
N THR A 24 13.11 1.50 -22.23
CA THR A 24 14.01 2.66 -22.24
C THR A 24 13.67 3.65 -23.35
N ASP A 25 12.83 3.21 -24.30
CA ASP A 25 12.37 3.94 -25.45
C ASP A 25 11.07 4.71 -25.16
N GLY A 26 10.89 5.82 -25.89
CA GLY A 26 9.72 6.68 -25.76
C GLY A 26 9.79 7.68 -24.58
N GLN A 27 8.68 8.37 -24.35
CA GLN A 27 8.58 9.38 -23.30
C GLN A 27 8.39 8.72 -21.94
N LEU A 28 9.39 8.87 -21.06
CA LEU A 28 9.32 8.46 -19.66
C LEU A 28 8.75 9.60 -18.81
N THR A 29 7.91 9.24 -17.85
CA THR A 29 7.26 10.12 -16.87
C THR A 29 7.84 9.94 -15.49
N ASP A 30 7.60 10.91 -14.61
CA ASP A 30 7.92 10.78 -13.19
C ASP A 30 6.91 9.85 -12.50
N GLU A 31 7.40 9.08 -11.54
CA GLU A 31 6.61 8.13 -10.75
C GLU A 31 6.71 8.53 -9.27
N HIS A 32 5.60 8.81 -8.61
CA HIS A 32 5.61 9.00 -7.16
C HIS A 32 5.93 7.67 -6.47
N ILE A 33 6.67 7.70 -5.35
CA ILE A 33 6.83 6.48 -4.54
C ILE A 33 5.52 6.20 -3.80
N ILE A 34 5.17 7.12 -2.90
CA ILE A 34 3.86 7.17 -2.25
C ILE A 34 2.93 8.03 -3.12
N PRO A 35 1.72 7.55 -3.47
CA PRO A 35 0.73 8.33 -4.21
C PRO A 35 0.55 9.72 -3.61
N GLU A 36 0.38 10.73 -4.47
CA GLU A 36 0.08 12.09 -4.00
C GLU A 36 -1.18 12.07 -3.12
N ALA A 37 -2.16 11.22 -3.46
CA ALA A 37 -3.37 10.90 -2.68
C ALA A 37 -3.10 10.64 -1.18
N LEU A 38 -1.95 10.07 -0.83
CA LEU A 38 -1.53 9.77 0.54
C LEU A 38 -0.57 10.82 1.13
N GLY A 39 -0.38 11.96 0.46
CA GLY A 39 0.56 13.01 0.87
C GLY A 39 2.01 12.76 0.42
N GLY A 40 2.24 11.78 -0.46
CA GLY A 40 3.58 11.48 -0.96
C GLY A 40 4.16 12.59 -1.83
N THR A 41 5.41 12.98 -1.54
CA THR A 41 6.15 14.02 -2.28
C THR A 41 7.36 13.49 -3.04
N ALA A 42 7.92 12.36 -2.62
CA ALA A 42 9.07 11.72 -3.26
C ALA A 42 8.70 11.13 -4.63
N ARG A 43 9.56 11.37 -5.62
CA ARG A 43 9.36 10.93 -7.01
C ARG A 43 10.65 10.34 -7.59
N LEU A 44 10.48 9.28 -8.37
CA LEU A 44 11.47 8.79 -9.32
C LEU A 44 11.28 9.52 -10.63
N VAL A 45 12.36 10.11 -11.16
CA VAL A 45 12.35 10.87 -12.40
C VAL A 45 12.55 9.93 -13.57
N ARG A 46 11.76 10.13 -14.64
CA ARG A 46 11.85 9.32 -15.88
C ARG A 46 11.83 7.81 -15.58
N ALA A 47 10.81 7.38 -14.84
CA ALA A 47 10.75 6.07 -14.20
C ALA A 47 9.57 5.19 -14.66
N SER A 48 8.60 5.73 -15.39
CA SER A 48 7.49 4.96 -15.94
C SER A 48 7.19 5.35 -17.38
N CYS A 49 6.80 4.38 -18.22
CA CYS A 49 6.25 4.66 -19.53
C CYS A 49 4.76 5.01 -19.42
N LYS A 50 4.19 5.64 -20.45
CA LYS A 50 2.79 6.07 -20.48
C LYS A 50 1.77 4.94 -20.21
N ASP A 51 2.02 3.74 -20.73
CA ASP A 51 1.15 2.57 -20.49
C ASP A 51 1.14 2.17 -19.01
N CYS A 52 2.32 2.04 -18.41
CA CYS A 52 2.43 1.67 -17.00
C CYS A 52 1.92 2.78 -16.08
N GLN A 53 2.18 4.05 -16.41
CA GLN A 53 1.62 5.20 -15.69
C GLN A 53 0.08 5.17 -15.68
N THR A 54 -0.55 4.79 -16.79
CA THR A 54 -2.02 4.70 -16.86
C THR A 54 -2.55 3.62 -15.92
N LYS A 55 -1.88 2.47 -15.85
CA LYS A 55 -2.24 1.35 -14.96
C LYS A 55 -2.03 1.71 -13.49
N THR A 56 -0.90 2.32 -13.14
CA THR A 56 -0.64 2.75 -11.76
C THR A 56 -1.59 3.86 -11.33
N ALA A 57 -1.87 4.85 -12.18
CA ALA A 57 -2.84 5.91 -11.90
C ALA A 57 -4.25 5.34 -11.64
N ARG A 58 -4.66 4.30 -12.37
CA ARG A 58 -5.92 3.59 -12.12
C ARG A 58 -5.92 2.93 -10.74
N ALA A 59 -4.85 2.21 -10.39
CA ALA A 59 -4.71 1.60 -9.07
C ALA A 59 -4.73 2.63 -7.94
N GLU A 60 -4.16 3.83 -8.14
CA GLU A 60 -4.16 4.91 -7.16
C GLU A 60 -5.51 5.63 -7.05
N SER A 61 -6.28 5.68 -8.14
CA SER A 61 -7.56 6.42 -8.18
C SER A 61 -8.58 5.95 -7.15
N VAL A 62 -8.44 4.70 -6.67
CA VAL A 62 -9.28 4.13 -5.61
C VAL A 62 -9.20 4.88 -4.29
N LEU A 63 -8.08 5.57 -4.03
CA LEU A 63 -7.92 6.40 -2.84
C LEU A 63 -8.68 7.72 -2.90
N GLY A 64 -9.03 8.21 -4.10
CA GLY A 64 -9.62 9.55 -4.28
C GLY A 64 -10.81 9.82 -3.35
N PRO A 65 -11.84 8.95 -3.35
CA PRO A 65 -13.00 9.10 -2.47
C PRO A 65 -12.69 8.96 -0.96
N LEU A 66 -11.68 8.15 -0.59
CA LEU A 66 -11.32 7.95 0.81
C LEU A 66 -10.49 9.08 1.40
N MET A 67 -9.65 9.71 0.58
CA MET A 67 -8.60 10.58 1.09
C MET A 67 -9.05 12.01 1.35
N GLU A 68 -10.18 12.47 0.80
CA GLU A 68 -10.60 13.86 1.03
C GLU A 68 -10.94 14.15 2.51
N PRO A 69 -11.75 13.33 3.22
CA PRO A 69 -11.99 13.51 4.65
C PRO A 69 -10.73 13.26 5.48
N LEU A 70 -9.98 12.21 5.16
CA LEU A 70 -8.81 11.78 5.93
C LEU A 70 -7.67 12.80 5.85
N ARG A 71 -7.38 13.37 4.68
CA ARG A 71 -6.39 14.44 4.51
C ARG A 71 -6.74 15.68 5.31
N ARG A 72 -8.02 16.04 5.37
CA ARG A 72 -8.46 17.20 6.18
C ARG A 72 -8.21 16.96 7.66
N LEU A 73 -8.55 15.77 8.14
CA LEU A 73 -8.40 15.38 9.54
C LEU A 73 -6.92 15.17 9.91
N ALA A 74 -6.08 14.78 8.97
CA ALA A 74 -4.64 14.65 9.12
C ALA A 74 -3.86 15.96 8.80
N GLY A 75 -4.54 17.07 8.51
CA GLY A 75 -3.88 18.35 8.21
C GLY A 75 -3.09 18.38 6.88
N ILE A 76 -3.30 17.43 5.97
CA ILE A 76 -2.64 17.35 4.67
C ILE A 76 -3.30 18.33 3.70
N GLU A 77 -2.58 19.39 3.33
CA GLU A 77 -3.09 20.43 2.43
C GLU A 77 -3.14 19.97 0.96
N GLY A 78 -4.27 20.22 0.29
CA GLY A 78 -4.44 20.02 -1.14
C GLY A 78 -4.46 21.34 -1.92
N LYS A 79 -4.14 21.29 -3.23
CA LYS A 79 -4.07 22.47 -4.13
C LYS A 79 -5.42 23.14 -4.47
N LYS A 80 -6.57 22.55 -4.08
CA LYS A 80 -7.91 23.06 -4.45
C LYS A 80 -8.66 23.64 -3.25
N LYS A 81 -9.53 24.62 -3.53
CA LYS A 81 -10.44 25.28 -2.57
C LYS A 81 -11.20 24.22 -1.75
N ARG A 82 -11.07 24.28 -0.43
CA ARG A 82 -11.68 23.36 0.53
C ARG A 82 -13.22 23.48 0.45
N LYS A 83 -13.95 22.39 0.15
CA LYS A 83 -15.41 22.33 0.36
C LYS A 83 -15.71 22.41 1.86
N SER A 84 -16.76 23.10 2.32
CA SER A 84 -17.05 23.20 3.77
C SER A 84 -17.59 21.90 4.38
N THR A 85 -18.13 20.99 3.58
CA THR A 85 -18.77 19.75 4.04
C THR A 85 -18.31 18.53 3.22
N VAL A 86 -18.50 17.35 3.81
CA VAL A 86 -18.32 16.04 3.16
C VAL A 86 -19.61 15.23 3.26
N ARG A 87 -19.92 14.46 2.22
CA ARG A 87 -21.13 13.62 2.17
C ARG A 87 -20.88 12.32 2.94
N LEU A 88 -21.43 12.23 4.15
CA LEU A 88 -21.46 11.02 4.95
C LEU A 88 -22.56 10.08 4.43
N LYS A 89 -22.25 8.78 4.36
CA LYS A 89 -23.23 7.72 4.17
C LYS A 89 -23.10 6.73 5.33
N GLY A 90 -24.22 6.31 5.90
CA GLY A 90 -24.22 5.39 7.02
C GLY A 90 -25.52 4.61 7.14
N ILE A 91 -25.58 3.78 8.16
CA ILE A 91 -26.75 2.98 8.55
C ILE A 91 -27.08 3.35 9.99
N ASP A 92 -28.32 3.73 10.26
CA ASP A 92 -28.77 4.04 11.62
C ASP A 92 -29.06 2.76 12.44
N PRO A 93 -29.30 2.85 13.76
CA PRO A 93 -29.62 1.66 14.58
C PRO A 93 -30.86 0.88 14.14
N ALA A 94 -31.73 1.47 13.32
CA ALA A 94 -32.90 0.82 12.74
C ALA A 94 -32.58 0.17 11.36
N GLY A 95 -31.32 0.14 10.94
CA GLY A 95 -30.89 -0.45 9.68
C GLY A 95 -31.14 0.45 8.46
N ARG A 96 -31.54 1.71 8.64
CA ARG A 96 -31.87 2.60 7.51
C ARG A 96 -30.62 3.28 6.99
N HIS A 97 -30.45 3.24 5.67
CA HIS A 97 -29.42 4.02 4.99
C HIS A 97 -29.73 5.51 5.08
N TYR A 98 -28.75 6.31 5.47
CA TYR A 98 -28.84 7.77 5.44
C TYR A 98 -27.67 8.37 4.66
N SER A 99 -27.87 9.59 4.16
CA SER A 99 -26.81 10.37 3.57
C SER A 99 -26.96 11.84 3.94
N GLN A 100 -25.92 12.41 4.54
CA GLN A 100 -25.94 13.76 5.11
C GLN A 100 -24.62 14.46 4.81
N ASP A 101 -24.69 15.76 4.51
CA ASP A 101 -23.50 16.60 4.45
C ASP A 101 -23.15 17.06 5.86
N VAL A 102 -21.95 16.70 6.32
CA VAL A 102 -21.45 17.01 7.67
C VAL A 102 -20.13 17.78 7.57
N SER A 103 -19.79 18.50 8.63
CA SER A 103 -18.43 19.02 8.73
C SER A 103 -17.46 17.84 8.91
N PRO A 104 -16.29 17.83 8.24
CA PRO A 104 -15.22 16.86 8.52
C PRO A 104 -14.91 16.74 10.02
N ASP A 105 -15.07 17.84 10.77
CA ASP A 105 -14.77 17.86 12.20
C ASP A 105 -15.73 17.07 13.09
N GLU A 106 -16.89 16.69 12.55
CA GLU A 106 -17.93 15.93 13.25
C GLU A 106 -17.77 14.41 13.08
N ILE A 107 -16.84 13.96 12.23
CA ILE A 107 -16.63 12.55 11.89
C ILE A 107 -15.63 11.91 12.86
N GLY A 108 -16.07 10.83 13.53
CA GLY A 108 -15.23 10.02 14.43
C GLY A 108 -14.48 8.86 13.75
N LEU A 109 -15.08 8.28 12.68
CA LEU A 109 -14.47 7.24 11.85
C LEU A 109 -13.78 7.88 10.64
N LEU A 110 -12.44 7.85 10.62
CA LEU A 110 -11.63 8.54 9.62
C LEU A 110 -11.61 7.79 8.29
N ALA A 111 -11.44 6.47 8.34
CA ALA A 111 -11.42 5.58 7.19
C ALA A 111 -11.60 4.13 7.65
N VAL A 112 -11.86 3.24 6.71
CA VAL A 112 -11.76 1.78 6.93
C VAL A 112 -10.73 1.28 5.91
N PHE A 113 -9.91 0.30 6.26
CA PHE A 113 -8.91 -0.27 5.35
C PHE A 113 -9.01 -1.79 5.30
N PRO A 114 -8.73 -2.43 4.15
CA PRO A 114 -8.70 -3.88 4.07
C PRO A 114 -7.54 -4.42 4.90
N GLN A 115 -7.79 -5.38 5.77
CA GLN A 115 -6.79 -6.27 6.34
C GLN A 115 -6.78 -7.52 5.48
N LEU A 116 -5.76 -7.64 4.64
CA LEU A 116 -5.64 -8.61 3.54
C LEU A 116 -5.31 -10.04 3.99
N GLY A 117 -5.83 -10.46 5.14
CA GLY A 117 -5.58 -11.79 5.70
C GLY A 117 -4.09 -12.00 6.03
N GLU A 118 -3.60 -13.20 5.74
CA GLU A 118 -2.26 -13.68 6.09
C GLU A 118 -1.13 -13.00 5.28
N PRO A 119 0.16 -13.16 5.66
CA PRO A 119 1.29 -12.65 4.88
C PRO A 119 1.35 -13.22 3.46
N PRO A 120 2.05 -12.55 2.52
CA PRO A 120 2.16 -12.97 1.13
C PRO A 120 2.50 -14.45 0.99
N ARG A 121 1.75 -15.14 0.14
CA ARG A 121 1.86 -16.58 0.01
C ARG A 121 3.23 -17.04 -0.51
N LEU A 122 3.94 -16.21 -1.28
CA LEU A 122 5.33 -16.50 -1.66
C LEU A 122 6.29 -16.61 -0.47
N LEU A 123 5.92 -16.05 0.70
CA LEU A 123 6.67 -16.17 1.95
C LEU A 123 6.19 -17.34 2.82
N THR A 124 4.95 -17.78 2.67
CA THR A 124 4.35 -18.84 3.49
C THR A 124 4.26 -20.20 2.79
N LYS A 125 4.52 -20.26 1.47
CA LYS A 125 4.44 -21.45 0.60
C LYS A 125 3.08 -22.17 0.60
N ARG A 126 1.99 -21.46 0.87
CA ARG A 126 0.65 -22.04 0.76
C ARG A 126 0.24 -22.22 -0.72
N ASN A 127 -0.72 -23.10 -0.97
CA ASN A 127 -1.32 -23.25 -2.29
C ASN A 127 -2.23 -22.06 -2.60
N ARG A 128 -2.42 -21.78 -3.89
CA ARG A 128 -3.45 -20.81 -4.30
C ARG A 128 -4.84 -21.36 -3.94
N THR A 129 -5.71 -20.51 -3.42
CA THR A 129 -7.11 -20.79 -3.06
C THR A 129 -8.01 -19.82 -3.82
N GLU A 130 -9.30 -20.13 -3.93
CA GLU A 130 -10.27 -19.21 -4.55
C GLU A 130 -10.86 -18.21 -3.55
N THR A 131 -10.75 -18.52 -2.25
CA THR A 131 -11.29 -17.72 -1.15
C THR A 131 -10.17 -17.19 -0.25
N PHE A 132 -10.40 -15.99 0.28
CA PHE A 132 -9.48 -15.30 1.18
C PHE A 132 -10.27 -14.58 2.26
N ASP A 133 -9.73 -14.59 3.47
CA ASP A 133 -10.26 -13.80 4.57
C ASP A 133 -9.77 -12.35 4.42
N ILE A 134 -10.73 -11.43 4.32
CA ILE A 134 -10.48 -9.99 4.30
C ILE A 134 -11.28 -9.38 5.42
N ASP A 135 -10.57 -8.91 6.43
CA ASP A 135 -11.14 -8.08 7.47
C ASP A 135 -11.04 -6.60 7.10
N PHE A 136 -11.71 -5.76 7.86
CA PHE A 136 -11.74 -4.33 7.64
C PHE A 136 -11.42 -3.60 8.94
N ILE A 137 -10.26 -2.95 9.00
CA ILE A 137 -9.82 -2.21 10.17
C ILE A 137 -10.33 -0.78 10.07
N PRO A 138 -11.18 -0.33 11.02
CA PRO A 138 -11.53 1.07 11.12
C PRO A 138 -10.37 1.89 11.70
N LEU A 139 -10.07 3.01 11.07
CA LEU A 139 -9.18 4.04 11.58
C LEU A 139 -10.04 5.10 12.27
N PHE A 140 -9.92 5.23 13.58
CA PHE A 140 -10.69 6.20 14.36
C PHE A 140 -9.84 7.40 14.74
N ASN A 141 -10.51 8.53 14.99
CA ASN A 141 -9.93 9.60 15.78
C ASN A 141 -10.35 9.42 17.24
N PRO A 142 -9.44 9.02 18.16
CA PRO A 142 -9.77 8.77 19.55
C PRO A 142 -10.41 9.99 20.24
N SER A 143 -9.96 11.21 19.89
CA SER A 143 -10.48 12.47 20.46
C SER A 143 -11.90 12.82 20.02
N LYS A 144 -12.44 12.11 19.01
CA LYS A 144 -13.78 12.36 18.44
C LYS A 144 -14.70 11.15 18.57
N LEU A 145 -14.25 10.08 19.24
CA LEU A 145 -15.07 8.91 19.55
C LEU A 145 -16.25 9.32 20.45
N GLY A 146 -17.49 8.98 20.05
CA GLY A 146 -18.71 9.34 20.80
C GLY A 146 -19.48 10.58 20.30
N ARG A 147 -19.05 11.23 19.20
CA ARG A 147 -19.84 12.30 18.55
C ARG A 147 -21.02 11.73 17.73
N LYS A 148 -22.00 12.59 17.40
CA LYS A 148 -23.29 12.28 16.72
C LYS A 148 -23.18 11.40 15.46
N HIS A 149 -22.05 11.41 14.77
CA HIS A 149 -21.81 10.69 13.51
C HIS A 149 -20.59 9.78 13.62
N SER A 150 -20.69 8.77 14.49
CA SER A 150 -19.59 7.87 14.87
C SER A 150 -19.31 6.76 13.85
N VAL A 151 -20.23 6.47 12.92
CA VAL A 151 -20.07 5.41 11.92
C VAL A 151 -20.54 5.91 10.55
N GLY A 152 -19.59 6.11 9.65
CA GLY A 152 -19.84 6.32 8.22
C GLY A 152 -18.93 5.44 7.40
N SER A 153 -19.51 4.55 6.58
CA SER A 153 -18.72 3.75 5.66
C SER A 153 -18.42 4.57 4.42
N PHE A 154 -17.16 4.97 4.26
CA PHE A 154 -16.68 5.66 3.05
C PHE A 154 -16.16 4.68 1.98
N MET A 155 -16.28 3.37 2.21
CA MET A 155 -15.46 2.39 1.52
C MET A 155 -16.24 1.53 0.54
N ASN A 156 -15.83 1.63 -0.72
CA ASN A 156 -16.08 0.61 -1.73
C ASN A 156 -14.77 0.37 -2.51
N ILE A 157 -13.69 0.04 -1.78
CA ILE A 157 -12.42 -0.35 -2.39
C ILE A 157 -12.36 -1.87 -2.46
N GLY A 158 -12.29 -2.40 -3.68
CA GLY A 158 -11.99 -3.81 -3.89
C GLY A 158 -10.56 -4.16 -3.44
N PRO A 159 -10.34 -5.35 -2.89
CA PRO A 159 -9.03 -5.77 -2.38
C PRO A 159 -7.93 -5.76 -3.45
N LEU A 160 -8.25 -6.11 -4.70
CA LEU A 160 -7.29 -6.16 -5.79
C LEU A 160 -6.70 -4.77 -6.16
N PRO A 161 -7.51 -3.73 -6.47
CA PRO A 161 -6.97 -2.39 -6.67
C PRO A 161 -6.15 -1.86 -5.50
N PHE A 162 -6.58 -2.16 -4.26
CA PHE A 162 -5.84 -1.79 -3.06
C PHE A 162 -4.48 -2.49 -2.98
N ALA A 163 -4.45 -3.81 -3.19
CA ALA A 163 -3.22 -4.58 -3.18
C ALA A 163 -2.25 -4.14 -4.30
N ARG A 164 -2.75 -3.80 -5.49
CA ARG A 164 -1.93 -3.21 -6.58
C ARG A 164 -1.29 -1.90 -6.16
N MET A 165 -2.01 -1.04 -5.45
CA MET A 165 -1.45 0.21 -4.93
C MET A 165 -0.35 -0.05 -3.90
N ILE A 166 -0.58 -0.97 -2.95
CA ILE A 166 0.44 -1.37 -1.96
C ILE A 166 1.68 -1.93 -2.66
N ALA A 167 1.50 -2.83 -3.63
CA ALA A 167 2.59 -3.39 -4.44
C ALA A 167 3.34 -2.29 -5.20
N LYS A 168 2.63 -1.32 -5.77
CA LYS A 168 3.23 -0.17 -6.47
C LYS A 168 4.09 0.69 -5.54
N ILE A 169 3.62 1.00 -4.34
CA ILE A 169 4.39 1.78 -3.34
C ILE A 169 5.70 1.06 -3.02
N CYS A 170 5.59 -0.23 -2.72
CA CYS A 170 6.73 -1.08 -2.39
C CYS A 170 7.74 -1.18 -3.56
N HIS A 171 7.25 -1.43 -4.77
CA HIS A 171 8.06 -1.54 -5.99
C HIS A 171 8.83 -0.25 -6.30
N ALA A 172 8.15 0.90 -6.21
CA ALA A 172 8.78 2.20 -6.43
C ALA A 172 9.84 2.48 -5.35
N GLN A 173 9.56 2.20 -4.07
CA GLN A 173 10.54 2.36 -2.99
C GLN A 173 11.76 1.47 -3.20
N ALA A 174 11.55 0.23 -3.66
CA ALA A 174 12.63 -0.69 -3.94
C ALA A 174 13.57 -0.16 -5.02
N HIS A 175 13.05 0.37 -6.13
CA HIS A 175 13.89 1.02 -7.14
C HIS A 175 14.57 2.30 -6.63
N ALA A 176 13.88 3.07 -5.79
CA ALA A 176 14.46 4.26 -5.17
C ALA A 176 15.69 3.91 -4.31
N SER A 177 15.63 2.76 -3.63
CA SER A 177 16.63 2.33 -2.66
C SER A 177 17.75 1.49 -3.30
N LEU A 178 17.36 0.45 -4.04
CA LEU A 178 18.23 -0.60 -4.56
C LEU A 178 18.62 -0.37 -6.03
N GLY A 179 17.94 0.54 -6.74
CA GLY A 179 18.12 0.68 -8.18
C GLY A 179 17.67 -0.58 -8.92
N ASN A 180 18.57 -1.18 -9.71
CA ASN A 180 18.28 -2.33 -10.57
C ASN A 180 18.93 -3.64 -10.07
N THR A 181 19.34 -3.71 -8.80
CA THR A 181 20.06 -4.88 -8.26
C THR A 181 19.15 -6.03 -7.82
N PHE A 182 17.87 -6.00 -8.21
CA PHE A 182 16.89 -7.00 -7.84
C PHE A 182 15.95 -7.31 -9.02
N GLU A 183 15.35 -8.49 -8.98
CA GLU A 183 14.27 -8.90 -9.86
C GLU A 183 12.95 -8.85 -9.08
N SER A 184 11.98 -8.07 -9.59
CA SER A 184 10.70 -7.86 -8.93
C SER A 184 9.69 -8.94 -9.28
N PHE A 185 9.01 -9.47 -8.28
CA PHE A 185 7.85 -10.34 -8.44
C PHE A 185 6.55 -9.57 -8.67
N LEU A 186 6.55 -8.25 -8.45
CA LEU A 186 5.33 -7.44 -8.40
C LEU A 186 4.86 -6.97 -9.78
N THR A 187 5.71 -7.06 -10.81
CA THR A 187 5.40 -6.54 -12.14
C THR A 187 4.16 -7.18 -12.76
N PRO A 188 3.88 -8.50 -12.63
CA PRO A 188 2.64 -9.08 -13.17
C PRO A 188 1.37 -8.51 -12.50
N LEU A 189 1.40 -8.32 -11.18
CA LEU A 189 0.28 -7.75 -10.43
C LEU A 189 0.02 -6.29 -10.80
N ILE A 190 1.07 -5.48 -10.81
CA ILE A 190 0.98 -4.04 -11.09
C ILE A 190 0.56 -3.79 -12.55
N ARG A 191 1.02 -4.65 -13.47
CA ARG A 191 0.73 -4.52 -14.90
C ARG A 191 -0.56 -5.20 -15.35
N GLU A 192 -1.35 -5.73 -14.42
CA GLU A 192 -2.64 -6.38 -14.67
C GLU A 192 -2.51 -7.65 -15.55
N SER A 193 -1.41 -8.40 -15.41
CA SER A 193 -1.23 -9.69 -16.08
C SER A 193 -1.37 -10.90 -15.15
N ASP A 194 -1.34 -10.68 -13.83
CA ASP A 194 -1.74 -11.67 -12.82
C ASP A 194 -2.48 -10.96 -11.68
N ASP A 195 -3.76 -11.29 -11.50
CA ASP A 195 -4.64 -10.62 -10.54
C ASP A 195 -4.69 -11.34 -9.19
N TYR A 196 -3.93 -12.42 -9.05
CA TYR A 196 -3.80 -13.16 -7.81
C TYR A 196 -2.87 -12.41 -6.83
N TRP A 197 -3.39 -11.33 -6.26
CA TRP A 197 -2.68 -10.47 -5.31
C TRP A 197 -2.17 -11.18 -4.04
N PRO A 198 -2.81 -12.24 -3.48
CA PRO A 198 -2.32 -12.90 -2.26
C PRO A 198 -0.95 -13.55 -2.42
N ASP A 199 -0.49 -13.74 -3.66
CA ASP A 199 0.89 -14.15 -3.92
C ASP A 199 1.90 -13.14 -3.39
N PHE A 200 1.55 -11.86 -3.52
CA PHE A 200 2.48 -10.76 -3.48
C PHE A 200 2.23 -9.85 -2.28
N VAL A 201 1.00 -9.70 -1.82
CA VAL A 201 0.60 -8.75 -0.77
C VAL A 201 -0.26 -9.45 0.27
N GLY A 202 -0.02 -9.15 1.55
CA GLY A 202 -0.78 -9.68 2.67
C GLY A 202 -0.66 -8.78 3.90
N SER A 203 -1.44 -9.02 4.96
CA SER A 203 -1.26 -8.25 6.21
C SER A 203 -0.02 -8.70 6.94
N SER A 204 0.67 -7.76 7.58
CA SER A 204 1.78 -8.12 8.45
C SER A 204 1.28 -8.66 9.78
N ILE A 205 1.96 -9.70 10.28
CA ILE A 205 1.72 -10.25 11.63
C ILE A 205 2.31 -9.33 12.71
N GLU A 206 3.30 -8.51 12.33
CA GLU A 206 4.01 -7.62 13.22
C GLU A 206 3.71 -6.16 12.85
N PRO A 207 2.70 -5.52 13.48
CA PRO A 207 2.44 -4.11 13.23
C PRO A 207 3.66 -3.28 13.61
N LEU A 208 3.95 -2.24 12.82
CA LEU A 208 5.03 -1.32 13.16
C LEU A 208 4.67 -0.54 14.45
N PRO A 209 5.65 -0.32 15.34
CA PRO A 209 5.40 0.43 16.57
C PRO A 209 4.96 1.87 16.23
N ILE A 210 4.01 2.36 17.02
CA ILE A 210 3.56 3.75 16.97
C ILE A 210 4.41 4.54 17.97
N GLY A 211 5.09 5.57 17.49
CA GLY A 211 5.87 6.50 18.31
C GLY A 211 5.64 7.96 17.91
N GLU A 212 6.03 8.88 18.79
CA GLU A 212 6.05 10.31 18.48
C GLU A 212 6.92 10.57 17.23
N GLY A 213 6.37 11.28 16.25
CA GLY A 213 7.04 11.51 14.96
C GLY A 213 6.93 10.35 13.95
N SER A 214 6.08 9.34 14.20
CA SER A 214 5.77 8.31 13.20
C SER A 214 5.28 8.95 11.89
N PRO A 215 5.75 8.49 10.73
CA PRO A 215 5.31 9.06 9.46
C PRO A 215 3.87 8.66 9.16
N PHE A 216 3.17 9.51 8.40
CA PHE A 216 1.83 9.22 7.94
C PHE A 216 1.76 7.98 7.04
N VAL A 217 2.79 7.74 6.23
CA VAL A 217 2.97 6.49 5.47
C VAL A 217 4.44 6.09 5.55
N SER A 218 4.71 4.85 5.93
CA SER A 218 6.06 4.29 5.88
C SER A 218 6.15 3.15 4.88
N VAL A 219 7.32 3.05 4.24
CA VAL A 219 7.69 1.89 3.45
C VAL A 219 9.15 1.54 3.74
N SER A 220 9.37 0.28 4.07
CA SER A 220 10.69 -0.27 4.42
C SER A 220 10.96 -1.51 3.60
N ILE A 221 12.20 -1.66 3.12
CA ILE A 221 12.66 -2.85 2.40
C ILE A 221 13.63 -3.62 3.29
N TYR A 222 13.42 -4.93 3.39
CA TYR A 222 14.20 -5.85 4.21
C TYR A 222 14.82 -6.93 3.32
N ARG A 223 16.09 -7.24 3.59
CA ARG A 223 16.71 -8.48 3.11
C ARG A 223 16.31 -9.60 4.04
N MET A 224 15.78 -10.68 3.49
CA MET A 224 15.43 -11.85 4.29
C MET A 224 16.66 -12.72 4.55
N SER A 225 16.67 -13.39 5.70
CA SER A 225 17.72 -14.33 6.14
C SER A 225 17.13 -15.70 6.47
N GLY A 226 17.99 -16.69 6.73
CA GLY A 226 17.58 -18.07 7.01
C GLY A 226 16.90 -18.72 5.80
N ARG A 227 15.75 -19.39 6.02
CA ARG A 227 15.01 -20.14 4.98
C ARG A 227 14.53 -19.30 3.80
N HIS A 228 14.58 -17.97 3.90
CA HIS A 228 14.17 -17.01 2.87
C HIS A 228 15.35 -16.19 2.34
N GLN A 229 16.60 -16.63 2.57
CA GLN A 229 17.80 -15.93 2.10
C GLN A 229 17.74 -15.64 0.59
N GLY A 230 18.09 -14.41 0.20
CA GLY A 230 18.05 -13.93 -1.19
C GLY A 230 16.71 -13.29 -1.59
N LEU A 231 15.66 -13.42 -0.77
CA LEU A 231 14.39 -12.74 -0.98
C LEU A 231 14.38 -11.33 -0.36
N LEU A 232 13.59 -10.46 -0.97
CA LEU A 232 13.30 -9.11 -0.48
C LEU A 232 11.85 -9.05 0.00
N LEU A 233 11.67 -8.51 1.21
CA LEU A 233 10.38 -8.20 1.80
C LEU A 233 10.22 -6.69 1.83
N GLY A 234 9.10 -6.17 1.33
CA GLY A 234 8.69 -4.81 1.61
C GLY A 234 7.61 -4.78 2.68
N ARG A 235 7.64 -3.76 3.54
CA ARG A 235 6.59 -3.48 4.51
C ARG A 235 6.04 -2.10 4.28
N VAL A 236 4.74 -1.97 4.08
CA VAL A 236 4.03 -0.69 3.88
C VAL A 236 3.07 -0.51 5.05
N CYS A 237 3.22 0.57 5.82
CA CYS A 237 2.26 0.95 6.84
C CYS A 237 1.57 2.25 6.43
N LEU A 238 0.23 2.21 6.40
CA LEU A 238 -0.59 3.37 6.10
C LEU A 238 -1.10 3.97 7.42
N PHE A 239 -1.02 5.29 7.56
CA PHE A 239 -1.49 6.03 8.73
C PHE A 239 -0.84 5.53 10.03
N GLN A 240 0.48 5.34 10.03
CA GLN A 240 1.20 4.74 11.16
C GLN A 240 1.05 5.57 12.44
N ASP A 241 1.04 6.90 12.32
CA ASP A 241 0.76 7.84 13.41
C ASP A 241 -0.65 7.71 14.01
N LEU A 242 -1.57 7.08 13.29
CA LEU A 242 -2.93 6.79 13.71
C LEU A 242 -3.17 5.31 14.02
N GLY A 243 -2.11 4.47 14.00
CA GLY A 243 -2.20 3.03 14.23
C GLY A 243 -2.85 2.25 13.09
N GLY A 244 -2.74 2.76 11.87
CA GLY A 244 -3.29 2.10 10.69
C GLY A 244 -2.58 0.79 10.31
N PRO A 245 -3.12 0.08 9.30
CA PRO A 245 -2.70 -1.27 8.97
C PRO A 245 -1.30 -1.32 8.35
N THR A 246 -0.63 -2.45 8.56
CA THR A 246 0.68 -2.76 7.99
C THR A 246 0.56 -3.96 7.06
N TYR A 247 1.17 -3.85 5.88
CA TYR A 247 1.15 -4.87 4.83
C TYR A 247 2.55 -5.35 4.53
N ASP A 248 2.71 -6.67 4.43
CA ASP A 248 3.92 -7.30 3.93
C ASP A 248 3.77 -7.57 2.43
N VAL A 249 4.88 -7.40 1.71
CA VAL A 249 4.94 -7.50 0.24
C VAL A 249 6.13 -8.37 -0.16
N ALA A 250 5.85 -9.49 -0.84
CA ALA A 250 6.88 -10.32 -1.46
C ALA A 250 7.45 -9.61 -2.69
N LEU A 251 8.47 -8.77 -2.47
CA LEU A 251 8.95 -7.79 -3.43
C LEU A 251 9.70 -8.44 -4.60
N GLY A 252 10.56 -9.41 -4.31
CA GLY A 252 11.46 -9.94 -5.32
C GLY A 252 12.63 -10.73 -4.74
N ARG A 253 13.65 -10.92 -5.58
CA ARG A 253 14.93 -11.52 -5.20
C ARG A 253 16.10 -10.66 -5.64
N GLU A 254 17.22 -10.78 -4.96
CA GLU A 254 18.43 -10.07 -5.35
C GLU A 254 19.13 -10.73 -6.54
N LEU A 255 19.66 -9.89 -7.44
CA LEU A 255 20.49 -10.39 -8.52
C LEU A 255 21.79 -10.97 -7.97
N GLY A 256 22.14 -12.19 -8.38
CA GLY A 256 23.32 -12.91 -7.90
C GLY A 256 23.10 -13.71 -6.61
N SER A 257 21.92 -13.63 -5.99
CA SER A 257 21.55 -14.54 -4.89
C SER A 257 21.12 -15.90 -5.44
N GLN A 258 21.74 -16.98 -4.99
CA GLN A 258 21.18 -18.32 -5.17
C GLN A 258 20.07 -18.48 -4.14
N ILE A 259 18.83 -18.58 -4.60
CA ILE A 259 17.74 -19.07 -3.74
C ILE A 259 18.08 -20.54 -3.47
N GLN A 260 18.35 -20.91 -2.21
CA GLN A 260 18.33 -22.32 -1.83
C GLN A 260 16.99 -22.88 -2.28
N SER A 261 17.03 -23.83 -3.22
CA SER A 261 15.84 -24.35 -3.88
C SER A 261 14.78 -24.67 -2.82
N LEU A 262 13.63 -24.02 -2.95
CA LEU A 262 12.49 -24.23 -2.06
C LEU A 262 11.78 -25.56 -2.34
N GLN A 263 12.51 -26.55 -2.89
CA GLN A 263 12.01 -27.88 -3.24
C GLN A 263 11.81 -28.73 -1.98
N GLY A 264 10.74 -29.53 -2.01
CA GLY A 264 10.07 -30.08 -0.85
C GLY A 264 10.95 -30.89 0.07
N GLN A 265 10.81 -30.62 1.37
CA GLN A 265 10.73 -31.73 2.31
C GLN A 265 9.28 -32.19 2.26
N SER A 266 9.07 -33.31 1.57
CA SER A 266 7.97 -34.21 1.87
C SER A 266 7.97 -34.42 3.38
N VAL A 267 6.85 -34.10 4.01
CA VAL A 267 6.50 -34.71 5.28
C VAL A 267 6.20 -36.16 4.91
N GLU A 268 7.18 -37.03 5.08
CA GLU A 268 6.91 -38.46 5.22
C GLU A 268 6.32 -38.67 6.63
N ASP A 269 5.30 -39.53 6.67
CA ASP A 269 4.47 -39.90 7.82
C ASP A 269 5.27 -40.41 9.04
#